data_AF-A0A9D5Z4B5-F1
#
_entry.id   AF-A0A9D5Z4B5-F1
#
_cell.length_a   1.000
_cell.length_b   1.000
_cell.length_c   1.000
_cell.angle_alpha   90.00
_cell.angle_beta   90.00
_cell.angle_gamma   90.00
#
_symmetry.space_group_name_H-M   'P 1'
#
loop_
_entity.id
_entity.type
_entity.pdbx_description
1 polymer ?
#
loop_
_entity_poly.entity_id
_entity_poly.type
_entity_poly.pdbx_seq_one_letter_code
_entity_poly.pdbx_strand_id
1 'polypeptide(L)'
;MILLGILAVTALPRFIGPSSFSAYSVRSEFISALRQLQQQAISNTDQCYRMDVTPAGYQSEASTDCVNNFVAVNPRLPWADNTRVLRVYSFNGVGTDNFVVNVSQNGTIQFGANQSCNGCSINVVAGDKVNIGISTEGYIYAR
;
A
#
# COMPACT_ATOMS: atom_id res chain seq x y z
N MET A 1 13.37 -25.80 -44.47
CA MET A 1 12.44 -24.66 -44.23
C MET A 1 12.89 -23.92 -42.98
N ILE A 2 13.91 -23.06 -43.11
CA ILE A 2 14.63 -22.44 -41.96
C ILE A 2 14.34 -20.93 -41.85
N LEU A 3 13.21 -20.48 -42.43
CA LEU A 3 12.86 -19.05 -42.54
C LEU A 3 11.62 -18.63 -41.74
N LEU A 4 10.98 -19.55 -41.01
CA LEU A 4 9.85 -19.24 -40.11
C LEU A 4 10.23 -19.23 -38.62
N GLY A 5 11.48 -19.56 -38.27
CA GLY A 5 11.95 -19.56 -36.87
C GLY A 5 12.34 -18.18 -36.32
N ILE A 6 12.60 -17.20 -37.18
CA ILE A 6 13.22 -15.92 -36.79
C ILE A 6 12.17 -14.82 -36.50
N LEU A 7 10.98 -14.91 -37.10
CA LEU A 7 9.90 -13.94 -36.85
C LEU A 7 9.15 -14.15 -35.52
N ALA A 8 9.35 -15.28 -34.84
CA ALA A 8 8.71 -15.55 -33.55
C ALA A 8 9.43 -14.86 -32.36
N VAL A 9 10.65 -14.36 -32.55
CA VAL A 9 11.47 -13.75 -31.48
C VAL A 9 11.18 -12.25 -31.30
N THR A 10 10.49 -11.60 -32.25
CA THR A 10 10.27 -10.14 -32.23
C THR A 10 8.85 -9.72 -31.84
N ALA A 11 7.91 -10.65 -31.70
CA ALA A 11 6.54 -10.34 -31.27
C ALA A 11 6.31 -10.44 -29.75
N LEU A 12 7.30 -10.92 -28.98
CA LEU A 12 7.13 -11.12 -27.54
C LEU A 12 7.24 -9.86 -26.63
N PRO A 13 7.77 -8.69 -27.02
CA PRO A 13 7.98 -7.63 -26.02
C PRO A 13 6.77 -6.70 -25.82
N ARG A 14 5.58 -7.05 -26.32
CA ARG A 14 4.42 -6.12 -26.31
C ARG A 14 3.24 -6.52 -25.43
N PHE A 15 3.35 -7.58 -24.64
CA PHE A 15 2.31 -7.97 -23.67
C PHE A 15 2.64 -7.67 -22.20
N ILE A 16 3.65 -6.84 -21.94
CA ILE A 16 3.84 -6.19 -20.64
C ILE A 16 3.18 -4.82 -20.76
N GLY A 17 1.90 -4.76 -20.43
CA GLY A 17 1.11 -3.53 -20.55
C GLY A 17 1.67 -2.41 -19.66
N PRO A 18 1.53 -1.13 -20.05
CA PRO A 18 1.91 0.01 -19.22
C PRO A 18 1.16 0.06 -17.87
N SER A 19 0.03 -0.66 -17.77
CA SER A 19 -0.75 -0.87 -16.54
C SER A 19 0.00 -1.67 -15.47
N SER A 20 0.77 -2.69 -15.87
CA SER A 20 1.51 -3.50 -14.89
C SER A 20 2.61 -2.66 -14.24
N PHE A 21 3.34 -1.85 -15.03
CA PHE A 21 4.43 -1.00 -14.55
C PHE A 21 3.96 0.04 -13.52
N SER A 22 2.81 0.67 -13.74
CA SER A 22 2.24 1.63 -12.79
C SER A 22 1.78 0.97 -11.49
N ALA A 23 1.25 -0.25 -11.54
CA ALA A 23 0.88 -1.00 -10.34
C ALA A 23 2.09 -1.29 -9.44
N TYR A 24 3.21 -1.71 -10.04
CA TYR A 24 4.44 -2.01 -9.29
C TYR A 24 5.12 -0.75 -8.76
N SER A 25 5.13 0.35 -9.51
CA SER A 25 5.71 1.62 -9.05
C SER A 25 4.92 2.18 -7.86
N VAL A 26 3.58 2.28 -7.98
CA VAL A 26 2.69 2.77 -6.91
C VAL A 26 2.82 1.91 -5.66
N ARG A 27 2.91 0.59 -5.82
CA ARG A 27 3.19 -0.32 -4.72
C ARG A 27 4.51 -0.02 -4.01
N SER A 28 5.60 0.14 -4.76
CA SER A 28 6.92 0.37 -4.18
C SER A 28 7.00 1.70 -3.44
N GLU A 29 6.33 2.73 -3.99
CA GLU A 29 6.17 4.03 -3.36
C GLU A 29 5.39 3.90 -2.05
N PHE A 30 4.23 3.24 -2.09
CA PHE A 30 3.38 3.06 -0.92
C PHE A 30 4.07 2.26 0.19
N ILE A 31 4.81 1.21 -0.15
CA ILE A 31 5.62 0.45 0.83
C ILE A 31 6.68 1.36 1.47
N SER A 32 7.32 2.22 0.68
CA SER A 32 8.33 3.16 1.18
C SER A 32 7.71 4.18 2.12
N ALA A 33 6.55 4.73 1.77
CA ALA A 33 5.80 5.67 2.60
C ALA A 33 5.34 5.03 3.92
N LEU A 34 4.86 3.78 3.89
CA LEU A 34 4.52 3.04 5.11
C LEU A 34 5.74 2.80 6.02
N ARG A 35 6.90 2.45 5.44
CA ARG A 35 8.15 2.28 6.22
C ARG A 35 8.63 3.59 6.83
N GLN A 36 8.48 4.69 6.11
CA GLN A 36 8.80 6.02 6.63
C GLN A 36 7.89 6.36 7.83
N LEU A 37 6.60 6.09 7.73
CA LEU A 37 5.67 6.25 8.86
C LEU A 37 6.04 5.36 10.05
N GLN A 38 6.44 4.11 9.80
CA GLN A 38 6.96 3.21 10.84
C GLN A 38 8.17 3.80 11.56
N GLN A 39 9.14 4.32 10.81
CA GLN A 39 10.31 4.95 11.40
C GLN A 39 9.95 6.19 12.21
N GLN A 40 9.01 7.01 11.73
CA GLN A 40 8.53 8.19 12.46
C GLN A 40 7.85 7.81 13.78
N ALA A 41 7.01 6.77 13.77
CA ALA A 41 6.31 6.28 14.96
C ALA A 41 7.26 5.67 16.01
N ILE A 42 8.30 4.97 15.56
CA ILE A 42 9.33 4.42 16.47
C ILE A 42 10.23 5.53 17.02
N SER A 43 10.55 6.53 16.19
CA SER A 43 11.41 7.65 16.60
C SER A 43 10.71 8.61 17.55
N ASN A 44 9.39 8.80 17.43
CA ASN A 44 8.62 9.73 18.24
C ASN A 44 7.54 8.96 18.99
N THR A 45 7.91 8.38 20.14
CA THR A 45 6.98 7.62 20.98
C THR A 45 5.94 8.48 21.68
N ASP A 46 6.11 9.81 21.70
CA ASP A 46 5.14 10.75 22.26
C ASP A 46 3.94 11.00 21.32
N GLN A 47 4.09 10.66 20.03
CA GLN A 47 3.06 10.87 19.02
C GLN A 47 2.67 9.55 18.34
N CYS A 48 1.41 9.48 17.95
CA CYS A 48 0.88 8.38 17.16
C CYS A 48 0.74 8.80 15.71
N TYR A 49 1.18 7.92 14.81
CA TYR A 49 1.13 8.14 13.38
C TYR A 49 0.18 7.16 12.72
N ARG A 50 -0.56 7.67 11.73
CA ARG A 50 -1.42 6.86 10.88
C ARG A 50 -1.36 7.33 9.44
N MET A 51 -1.73 6.45 8.53
CA MET A 51 -1.91 6.76 7.12
C MET A 51 -3.39 6.66 6.78
N ASP A 52 -3.96 7.75 6.30
CA ASP A 52 -5.30 7.76 5.73
C ASP A 52 -5.21 7.53 4.22
N VAL A 53 -5.85 6.45 3.76
CA VAL A 53 -5.88 6.04 2.36
C VAL A 53 -7.30 6.20 1.85
N THR A 54 -7.47 7.03 0.82
CA THR A 54 -8.74 7.23 0.12
C THR A 54 -8.56 6.93 -1.37
N PRO A 55 -9.65 6.89 -2.16
CA PRO A 55 -9.56 6.70 -3.60
C PRO A 55 -8.84 7.84 -4.32
N ALA A 56 -8.74 9.01 -3.68
CA ALA A 56 -8.06 10.18 -4.23
C ALA A 56 -6.54 10.15 -3.98
N GLY A 57 -6.07 9.43 -2.96
CA GLY A 57 -4.66 9.44 -2.56
C GLY A 57 -4.44 8.98 -1.13
N TYR A 58 -3.20 9.05 -0.67
CA TYR A 58 -2.83 8.77 0.72
C TYR A 58 -2.28 10.02 1.42
N GLN A 59 -2.49 10.11 2.73
CA GLN A 59 -1.91 11.17 3.56
C GLN A 59 -1.45 10.60 4.90
N SER A 60 -0.34 11.13 5.42
CA SER A 60 0.12 10.86 6.77
C SER A 60 -0.56 11.81 7.75
N GLU A 61 -0.97 11.26 8.89
CA GLU A 61 -1.59 12.02 9.97
C GLU A 61 -0.92 11.65 11.31
N ALA A 62 -0.82 12.63 12.20
CA ALA A 62 -0.26 12.45 13.53
C ALA A 62 -1.26 12.93 14.60
N SER A 63 -1.22 12.31 15.78
CA SER A 63 -2.00 12.70 16.96
C SER A 63 -1.16 12.53 18.21
N THR A 64 -1.32 13.42 19.19
CA THR A 64 -0.73 13.30 20.54
C THR A 64 -1.50 12.33 21.42
N ASP A 65 -2.80 12.16 21.18
CA ASP A 65 -3.69 11.40 22.07
C ASP A 65 -3.92 9.96 21.58
N CYS A 66 -3.39 9.60 20.41
CA CYS A 66 -3.47 8.25 19.79
C CYS A 66 -4.89 7.68 19.54
N VAL A 67 -5.93 8.41 19.96
CA VAL A 67 -7.33 8.00 19.91
C VAL A 67 -8.14 8.94 19.03
N ASN A 68 -7.97 10.26 19.23
CA ASN A 68 -8.72 11.30 18.52
C ASN A 68 -7.77 12.38 17.98
N ASN A 69 -8.31 13.32 17.19
CA ASN A 69 -7.60 14.52 16.73
C ASN A 69 -6.33 14.25 15.91
N PHE A 70 -6.45 13.37 14.91
CA PHE A 70 -5.37 13.21 13.96
C PHE A 70 -5.34 14.37 12.97
N VAL A 71 -4.17 14.97 12.83
CA VAL A 71 -3.91 16.11 11.96
C VAL A 71 -2.98 15.68 10.85
N ALA A 72 -3.28 16.08 9.61
CA ALA A 72 -2.41 15.81 8.48
C ALA A 72 -1.03 16.45 8.68
N VAL A 73 0.03 15.64 8.62
CA VAL A 73 1.42 16.11 8.68
C VAL A 73 1.96 16.45 7.30
N ASN A 74 1.35 15.90 6.25
CA ASN A 74 1.72 16.14 4.87
C ASN A 74 0.46 16.32 4.01
N PRO A 75 0.54 17.06 2.88
CA PRO A 75 -0.57 17.11 1.92
C PRO A 75 -0.86 15.72 1.37
N ARG A 76 -2.10 15.47 0.94
CA ARG A 76 -2.48 14.20 0.31
C ARG A 76 -1.73 14.02 -1.01
N LEU A 77 -0.98 12.93 -1.13
CA LEU A 77 -0.35 12.54 -2.38
C LEU A 77 -1.38 11.80 -3.23
N PRO A 78 -1.73 12.33 -4.42
CA PRO A 78 -2.71 11.70 -5.28
C PRO A 78 -2.16 10.40 -5.86
N TRP A 79 -3.06 9.44 -6.05
CA TRP A 79 -2.73 8.23 -6.80
C TRP A 79 -2.47 8.57 -8.28
N ALA A 80 -1.61 7.81 -8.94
CA ALA A 80 -1.45 7.92 -10.39
C ALA A 80 -2.77 7.56 -11.11
N ASP A 81 -3.00 8.13 -12.29
CA ASP A 81 -4.27 7.98 -13.02
C ASP A 81 -4.72 6.52 -13.11
N ASN A 82 -5.99 6.29 -12.77
CA ASN A 82 -6.66 4.99 -12.81
C ASN A 82 -6.07 3.92 -11.84
N THR A 83 -5.35 4.34 -10.79
CA THR A 83 -4.88 3.44 -9.72
C THR A 83 -5.76 3.51 -8.47
N ARG A 84 -6.05 2.36 -7.87
CA ARG A 84 -6.86 2.22 -6.65
C ARG A 84 -6.15 1.31 -5.66
N VAL A 85 -6.02 1.73 -4.42
CA VAL A 85 -5.45 0.91 -3.35
C VAL A 85 -6.59 0.41 -2.47
N LEU A 86 -6.78 -0.90 -2.47
CA LEU A 86 -7.86 -1.60 -1.78
C LEU A 86 -7.27 -2.38 -0.61
N ARG A 87 -7.74 -2.12 0.61
CA ARG A 87 -7.45 -3.01 1.73
C ARG A 87 -8.35 -4.24 1.64
N VAL A 88 -7.76 -5.43 1.64
CA VAL A 88 -8.50 -6.70 1.67
C VAL A 88 -8.33 -7.39 3.01
N TYR A 89 -9.44 -7.57 3.70
CA TYR A 89 -9.53 -8.43 4.88
C TYR A 89 -9.49 -9.90 4.47
N SER A 90 -8.62 -10.68 5.12
CA SER A 90 -8.48 -12.12 4.90
C SER A 90 -9.77 -12.92 5.14
N PHE A 91 -10.71 -12.37 5.92
CA PHE A 91 -11.95 -13.06 6.32
C PHE A 91 -13.16 -12.85 5.40
N ASN A 92 -13.18 -11.84 4.51
CA ASN A 92 -14.37 -11.56 3.69
C ASN A 92 -14.07 -11.17 2.23
N GLY A 93 -12.81 -10.97 1.83
CA GLY A 93 -12.48 -10.63 0.43
C GLY A 93 -13.02 -9.29 -0.08
N VAL A 94 -13.75 -8.54 0.75
CA VAL A 94 -14.28 -7.21 0.41
C VAL A 94 -13.14 -6.21 0.53
N GLY A 95 -12.78 -5.60 -0.60
CA GLY A 95 -11.78 -4.54 -0.68
C GLY A 95 -12.40 -3.18 -0.40
N THR A 96 -11.92 -2.45 0.61
CA THR A 96 -12.27 -1.03 0.81
C THR A 96 -11.14 -0.14 0.30
N ASP A 97 -11.49 0.86 -0.50
CA ASP A 97 -10.59 1.89 -1.03
C ASP A 97 -10.47 3.12 -0.11
N ASN A 98 -11.27 3.16 0.95
CA ASN A 98 -11.14 4.08 2.06
C ASN A 98 -10.77 3.30 3.34
N PHE A 99 -9.55 3.47 3.84
CA PHE A 99 -9.10 2.82 5.06
C PHE A 99 -7.97 3.58 5.74
N VAL A 100 -7.85 3.35 7.05
CA VAL A 100 -6.79 3.94 7.86
C VAL A 100 -5.83 2.84 8.32
N VAL A 101 -4.54 3.12 8.17
CA VAL A 101 -3.43 2.29 8.65
C VAL A 101 -2.84 2.97 9.87
N ASN A 102 -3.00 2.39 11.05
CA ASN A 102 -2.39 2.89 12.28
C ASN A 102 -1.05 2.21 12.50
N VAL A 103 -0.07 2.97 12.97
CA VAL A 103 1.23 2.43 13.32
C VAL A 103 1.42 2.59 14.83
N SER A 104 1.61 1.47 15.51
CA SER A 104 1.93 1.49 16.94
C SER A 104 3.37 1.95 17.16
N GLN A 105 3.65 2.49 18.34
CA GLN A 105 5.01 2.85 18.80
C GLN A 105 5.98 1.66 18.75
N ASN A 106 5.47 0.43 18.82
CA ASN A 106 6.25 -0.80 18.66
C ASN A 106 6.53 -1.18 17.19
N GLY A 107 6.17 -0.33 16.22
CA GLY A 107 6.37 -0.56 14.79
C GLY A 107 5.35 -1.50 14.13
N THR A 108 4.44 -2.09 14.92
CA THR A 108 3.40 -2.97 14.40
C THR A 108 2.33 -2.19 13.65
N ILE A 109 1.91 -2.73 12.51
CA ILE A 109 0.85 -2.15 11.70
C ILE A 109 -0.50 -2.69 12.15
N GLN A 110 -1.40 -1.76 12.41
CA GLN A 110 -2.78 -2.03 12.77
C GLN A 110 -3.68 -1.32 11.78
N PHE A 111 -4.91 -1.79 11.66
CA PHE A 111 -5.87 -1.14 10.80
C PHE A 111 -7.13 -0.81 11.59
N GLY A 112 -7.56 0.45 11.59
CA GLY A 112 -8.61 0.91 12.49
C GLY A 112 -8.20 0.86 13.96
N ALA A 113 -9.16 1.01 14.88
CA ALA A 113 -8.94 1.12 16.32
C ALA A 113 -8.51 -0.21 16.96
N ASN A 114 -7.23 -0.58 16.77
CA ASN A 114 -6.54 -1.73 17.40
C ASN A 114 -6.82 -3.13 16.81
N GLN A 115 -7.19 -3.26 15.54
CA GLN A 115 -7.11 -4.58 14.90
C GLN A 115 -5.67 -4.90 14.48
N SER A 116 -5.05 -5.79 15.25
CA SER A 116 -3.78 -6.43 14.91
C SER A 116 -3.92 -7.12 13.54
N CYS A 117 -3.01 -6.82 12.63
CA CYS A 117 -3.08 -7.38 11.30
C CYS A 117 -2.65 -8.86 11.29
N ASN A 118 -3.59 -9.80 11.36
CA ASN A 118 -3.32 -11.22 11.20
C ASN A 118 -3.51 -11.67 9.73
N GLY A 119 -2.47 -11.45 8.91
CA GLY A 119 -2.46 -11.83 7.49
C GLY A 119 -3.27 -10.91 6.58
N CYS A 120 -3.23 -9.59 6.80
CA CYS A 120 -3.91 -8.65 5.91
C CYS A 120 -3.10 -8.42 4.63
N SER A 121 -3.83 -8.20 3.55
CA SER A 121 -3.28 -7.85 2.25
C SER A 121 -3.84 -6.52 1.78
N ILE A 122 -2.99 -5.67 1.20
CA ILE A 122 -3.41 -4.46 0.49
C ILE A 122 -3.23 -4.70 -0.99
N ASN A 123 -4.31 -4.68 -1.76
CA ASN A 123 -4.27 -4.83 -3.21
C ASN A 123 -4.20 -3.47 -3.88
N VAL A 124 -3.15 -3.25 -4.67
CA VAL A 124 -3.04 -2.11 -5.59
C VAL A 124 -3.62 -2.55 -6.94
N VAL A 125 -4.57 -1.79 -7.47
CA VAL A 125 -5.28 -2.08 -8.72
C VAL A 125 -5.03 -0.92 -9.68
N ALA A 126 -4.23 -1.18 -10.71
CA ALA A 126 -3.86 -0.21 -11.73
C ALA A 126 -3.90 -0.89 -13.11
N GLY A 127 -5.08 -1.37 -13.51
CA GLY A 127 -5.23 -2.36 -14.58
C GLY A 127 -4.95 -3.78 -14.09
N ASP A 128 -3.74 -4.05 -13.60
CA ASP A 128 -3.38 -5.32 -12.92
C ASP A 128 -3.55 -5.22 -11.40
N LYS A 129 -3.83 -6.35 -10.74
CA LYS A 129 -3.97 -6.45 -9.28
C LYS A 129 -2.67 -6.95 -8.67
N VAL A 130 -2.01 -6.13 -7.87
CA VAL A 130 -0.75 -6.49 -7.18
C VAL A 130 -0.96 -6.43 -5.67
N ASN A 131 -0.53 -7.47 -4.94
CA ASN A 131 -0.88 -7.66 -3.53
C ASN A 131 0.30 -7.37 -2.60
N ILE A 132 0.16 -6.43 -1.69
CA ILE A 132 1.11 -6.15 -0.60
C ILE A 132 0.71 -6.96 0.62
N GLY A 133 1.59 -7.87 1.06
CA GLY A 133 1.40 -8.65 2.28
C GLY A 133 1.95 -7.93 3.49
N ILE A 134 1.22 -7.97 4.60
CA ILE A 134 1.69 -7.50 5.90
C ILE A 134 1.69 -8.69 6.86
N SER A 135 2.86 -8.99 7.44
CA SER A 135 3.01 -10.02 8.46
C SER A 135 2.40 -9.57 9.79
N THR A 136 2.04 -10.53 10.64
CA THR A 136 1.64 -10.29 12.04
C THR A 136 2.66 -9.50 12.85
N GLU A 137 3.93 -9.57 12.44
CA GLU A 137 5.06 -8.84 13.04
C GLU A 137 5.21 -7.41 12.50
N GLY A 138 4.34 -6.95 11.60
CA GLY A 138 4.40 -5.62 10.99
C GLY A 138 5.36 -5.50 9.80
N TYR A 139 5.93 -6.61 9.34
CA TYR A 139 6.77 -6.64 8.14
C TYR A 139 5.93 -6.46 6.87
N ILE A 140 6.24 -5.43 6.09
CA ILE A 140 5.59 -5.12 4.81
C ILE A 140 6.43 -5.71 3.68
N TYR A 141 5.83 -6.62 2.91
CA TYR A 141 6.49 -7.27 1.79
C TYR A 141 5.63 -7.32 0.54
N ALA A 142 6.36 -7.40 -0.57
CA ALA A 142 5.77 -7.63 -1.86
C ALA A 142 5.47 -9.13 -2.07
N ARG A 143 4.20 -9.50 -2.27
CA ARG A 143 3.74 -10.79 -2.82
C ARG A 143 3.60 -10.79 -4.35
#